data_AF-A0A3E2CE84-F1
#
_entry.id   AF-A0A3E2CE84-F1
#
_cell.length_a   1.000
_cell.length_b   1.000
_cell.length_c   1.000
_cell.angle_alpha   90.00
_cell.angle_beta   90.00
_cell.angle_gamma   90.00
#
_symmetry.space_group_name_H-M   'P 1'
#
loop_
_entity.id
_entity.type
_entity.pdbx_description
1 polymer ?
#
loop_
_entity_poly.entity_id
_entity_poly.type
_entity_poly.pdbx_seq_one_letter_code
_entity_poly.pdbx_strand_id
1 'polypeptide(L)'
;VIQYELRDSYYKHGGYGRLGAPVADEENMGAGWWRQQCKNGDVWTHGKDIKYVIQFELRDSYQGHRGAAWLGAPVAEEENLGGGWWRQRCQNGDVWTHGKDKKFVLMFNLRKDYYARGGFEKLGAPVEDEHYDGNGIWRQTCQKATLQAK
;
A
#
# COMPACT_ATOMS: atom_id res chain seq x y z
N VAL A 1 -10.27 9.72 -22.31
CA VAL A 1 -11.21 8.78 -21.67
C VAL A 1 -10.42 7.93 -20.69
N ILE A 2 -10.44 8.28 -19.41
CA ILE A 2 -9.75 7.55 -18.33
C ILE A 2 -10.71 6.59 -17.63
N GLN A 3 -12.01 6.88 -17.72
CA GLN A 3 -13.11 5.97 -17.39
C GLN A 3 -12.96 4.56 -17.96
N TYR A 4 -12.42 4.43 -19.18
CA TYR A 4 -12.18 3.12 -19.78
C TYR A 4 -11.10 2.34 -19.02
N GLU A 5 -9.99 3.00 -18.64
CA GLU A 5 -8.88 2.35 -17.96
C GLU A 5 -9.24 1.95 -16.53
N LEU A 6 -9.97 2.82 -15.80
CA LEU A 6 -10.45 2.49 -14.45
C LEU A 6 -11.46 1.33 -14.47
N ARG A 7 -12.36 1.31 -15.45
CA ARG A 7 -13.29 0.19 -15.67
C ARG A 7 -12.56 -1.11 -16.01
N ASP A 8 -11.56 -1.05 -16.88
CA ASP A 8 -10.74 -2.21 -17.24
C ASP A 8 -9.95 -2.72 -16.02
N SER A 9 -9.37 -1.81 -15.23
CA SER A 9 -8.74 -2.16 -13.95
C SER A 9 -9.74 -2.80 -12.98
N TYR A 10 -10.96 -2.28 -12.87
CA TYR A 10 -12.01 -2.86 -12.04
C TYR A 10 -12.34 -4.31 -12.44
N TYR A 11 -12.52 -4.59 -13.73
CA TYR A 11 -12.81 -5.96 -14.18
C TYR A 11 -11.59 -6.89 -14.08
N LYS A 12 -10.38 -6.39 -14.38
CA LYS A 12 -9.12 -7.12 -14.18
C LYS A 12 -8.99 -7.65 -12.75
N HIS A 13 -9.40 -6.86 -11.76
CA HIS A 13 -9.31 -7.20 -10.34
C HIS A 13 -10.60 -7.83 -9.78
N GLY A 14 -11.44 -8.43 -10.64
CA GLY A 14 -12.58 -9.27 -10.23
C GLY A 14 -13.93 -8.56 -10.15
N GLY A 15 -13.98 -7.26 -10.46
CA GLY A 15 -15.20 -6.47 -10.57
C GLY A 15 -16.12 -6.59 -9.34
N TYR A 16 -17.43 -6.60 -9.58
CA TYR A 16 -18.43 -6.53 -8.51
C TYR A 16 -18.32 -7.66 -7.50
N GLY A 17 -18.00 -8.88 -7.96
CA GLY A 17 -17.92 -10.05 -7.09
C GLY A 17 -16.82 -9.96 -6.03
N ARG A 18 -15.76 -9.19 -6.29
CA ARG A 18 -14.63 -9.01 -5.37
C ARG A 18 -14.63 -7.62 -4.73
N LEU A 19 -14.70 -6.58 -5.56
CA LEU A 19 -14.53 -5.19 -5.14
C LEU A 19 -15.86 -4.52 -4.73
N GLY A 20 -16.99 -5.10 -5.10
CA GLY A 20 -18.32 -4.50 -4.91
C GLY A 20 -18.55 -3.29 -5.81
N ALA A 21 -19.68 -2.59 -5.59
CA ALA A 21 -20.02 -1.41 -6.38
C ALA A 21 -18.99 -0.27 -6.19
N PRO A 22 -18.75 0.55 -7.22
CA PRO A 22 -18.20 1.89 -7.06
C PRO A 22 -19.01 2.70 -6.04
N VAL A 23 -18.33 3.45 -5.17
CA VAL A 23 -18.97 4.20 -4.06
C VAL A 23 -18.68 5.71 -4.09
N ALA A 24 -17.89 6.16 -5.06
CA ALA A 24 -17.55 7.56 -5.26
C ALA A 24 -17.35 7.82 -6.76
N ASP A 25 -17.29 9.09 -7.14
CA ASP A 25 -16.87 9.47 -8.49
C ASP A 25 -15.40 9.13 -8.72
N GLU A 26 -15.00 9.03 -9.99
CA GLU A 26 -13.60 8.86 -10.37
C GLU A 26 -12.76 10.08 -9.96
N GLU A 27 -11.61 9.84 -9.36
CA GLU A 27 -10.75 10.88 -8.81
C GLU A 27 -9.48 11.00 -9.65
N ASN A 28 -9.18 12.23 -10.09
CA ASN A 28 -7.87 12.58 -10.62
C ASN A 28 -6.93 12.86 -9.45
N MET A 29 -5.98 11.96 -9.25
CA MET A 29 -5.03 12.00 -8.13
C MET A 29 -3.78 12.83 -8.44
N GLY A 30 -3.72 13.44 -9.62
CA GLY A 30 -2.57 14.19 -10.11
C GLY A 30 -1.45 13.29 -10.64
N ALA A 31 -0.47 13.90 -11.30
CA ALA A 31 0.71 13.21 -11.86
C ALA A 31 0.36 11.98 -12.73
N GLY A 32 -0.77 12.01 -13.44
CA GLY A 32 -1.22 10.92 -14.31
C GLY A 32 -1.97 9.78 -13.62
N TRP A 33 -2.11 9.82 -12.29
CA TRP A 33 -2.84 8.81 -11.52
C TRP A 33 -4.33 9.11 -11.44
N TRP A 34 -5.12 8.05 -11.57
CA TRP A 34 -6.57 8.08 -11.37
C TRP A 34 -6.99 6.96 -10.45
N ARG A 35 -8.07 7.21 -9.70
CA ARG A 35 -8.63 6.27 -8.73
C ARG A 35 -10.14 6.14 -8.90
N GLN A 36 -10.64 4.92 -8.73
CA GLN A 36 -12.04 4.65 -8.48
C GLN A 36 -12.15 3.91 -7.15
N GLN A 37 -12.91 4.48 -6.21
CA GLN A 37 -13.22 3.81 -4.94
C GLN A 37 -14.39 2.86 -5.14
N CYS A 38 -14.22 1.62 -4.67
CA CYS A 38 -15.25 0.60 -4.61
C CYS A 38 -15.44 0.16 -3.15
N LYS A 39 -16.55 -0.54 -2.87
CA LYS A 39 -16.92 -0.94 -1.51
C LYS A 39 -15.80 -1.66 -0.76
N ASN A 40 -15.09 -2.58 -1.41
CA ASN A 40 -14.08 -3.44 -0.80
C ASN A 40 -12.64 -3.13 -1.27
N GLY A 41 -12.44 -2.11 -2.10
CA GLY A 41 -11.16 -1.86 -2.74
C GLY A 41 -11.13 -0.56 -3.52
N ASP A 42 -9.95 0.00 -3.74
CA ASP A 42 -9.74 1.12 -4.66
C ASP A 42 -8.93 0.60 -5.85
N VAL A 43 -9.40 0.87 -7.07
CA VAL A 43 -8.64 0.59 -8.29
C VAL A 43 -7.97 1.84 -8.79
N TRP A 44 -6.75 1.65 -9.30
CA TRP A 44 -5.86 2.72 -9.69
C TRP A 44 -5.36 2.50 -11.09
N THR A 45 -5.21 3.59 -11.83
CA THR A 45 -4.58 3.58 -13.16
C THR A 45 -3.57 4.70 -13.32
N HIS A 46 -2.57 4.43 -14.14
CA HIS A 46 -1.62 5.44 -14.60
C HIS A 46 -1.32 5.23 -16.09
N GLY A 47 -1.85 6.10 -16.92
CA GLY A 47 -1.90 5.86 -18.37
C GLY A 47 -2.76 4.62 -18.71
N LYS A 48 -2.40 3.92 -19.78
CA LYS A 48 -3.16 2.75 -20.28
C LYS A 48 -2.68 1.42 -19.70
N ASP A 49 -1.42 1.35 -19.31
CA ASP A 49 -0.76 0.07 -19.06
C ASP A 49 -0.73 -0.31 -17.58
N ILE A 50 -0.72 0.70 -16.70
CA ILE A 50 -0.62 0.48 -15.26
C ILE A 50 -2.03 0.42 -14.68
N LYS A 51 -2.34 -0.72 -14.07
CA LYS A 51 -3.63 -1.05 -13.44
C LYS A 51 -3.36 -1.82 -12.16
N TYR A 52 -3.59 -1.18 -11.02
CA TYR A 52 -3.39 -1.76 -9.69
C TYR A 52 -4.66 -1.68 -8.85
N VAL A 53 -4.66 -2.43 -7.76
CA VAL A 53 -5.73 -2.43 -6.76
C VAL A 53 -5.11 -2.36 -5.37
N ILE A 54 -5.83 -1.75 -4.42
CA ILE A 54 -5.60 -1.95 -2.99
C ILE A 54 -6.96 -2.26 -2.34
N GLN A 55 -7.07 -3.38 -1.65
CA GLN A 55 -8.36 -3.94 -1.23
C GLN A 55 -8.31 -4.52 0.18
N PHE A 56 -9.50 -4.73 0.75
CA PHE A 56 -9.71 -5.35 2.05
C PHE A 56 -8.79 -4.77 3.15
N GLU A 57 -8.08 -5.62 3.89
CA GLU A 57 -7.26 -5.19 5.02
C GLU A 57 -6.10 -4.27 4.60
N LEU A 58 -5.54 -4.45 3.40
CA LEU A 58 -4.48 -3.55 2.89
C LEU A 58 -5.05 -2.16 2.63
N ARG A 59 -6.26 -2.08 2.07
CA ARG A 59 -6.97 -0.79 1.91
C ARG A 59 -7.28 -0.17 3.27
N ASP A 60 -7.75 -0.95 4.23
CA ASP A 60 -8.05 -0.44 5.56
C ASP A 60 -6.79 0.11 6.25
N SER A 61 -5.67 -0.61 6.15
CA SER A 61 -4.38 -0.16 6.66
C SER A 61 -3.94 1.13 5.96
N TYR A 62 -4.02 1.17 4.63
CA TYR A 62 -3.67 2.37 3.85
C TYR A 62 -4.49 3.60 4.27
N GLN A 63 -5.81 3.48 4.39
CA GLN A 63 -6.67 4.58 4.80
C GLN A 63 -6.43 4.99 6.26
N GLY A 64 -6.20 4.02 7.16
CA GLY A 64 -5.80 4.27 8.55
C GLY A 64 -4.49 5.06 8.66
N HIS A 65 -3.58 4.88 7.69
CA HIS A 65 -2.32 5.59 7.58
C HIS A 65 -2.38 6.79 6.61
N ARG A 66 -3.52 7.50 6.61
CA ARG A 66 -3.76 8.76 5.87
C ARG A 66 -3.82 8.61 4.34
N GLY A 67 -3.84 7.38 3.84
CA GLY A 67 -4.09 7.04 2.44
C GLY A 67 -3.23 7.81 1.45
N ALA A 68 -3.84 8.21 0.34
CA ALA A 68 -3.16 8.81 -0.80
C ALA A 68 -2.42 10.11 -0.47
N ALA A 69 -2.92 10.88 0.50
CA ALA A 69 -2.30 12.12 0.92
C ALA A 69 -0.91 11.93 1.54
N TRP A 70 -0.62 10.72 2.04
CA TRP A 70 0.64 10.41 2.71
C TRP A 70 1.44 9.34 1.97
N LEU A 71 0.80 8.22 1.64
CA LEU A 71 1.43 7.06 1.01
C LEU A 71 1.52 7.17 -0.52
N GLY A 72 0.68 8.02 -1.13
CA GLY A 72 0.56 8.15 -2.59
C GLY A 72 -0.16 6.97 -3.22
N ALA A 73 -0.10 6.87 -4.55
CA ALA A 73 -0.69 5.78 -5.32
C ALA A 73 0.05 4.44 -5.10
N PRO A 74 -0.63 3.29 -5.27
CA PRO A 74 0.05 2.00 -5.38
C PRO A 74 0.97 1.97 -6.61
N VAL A 75 2.13 1.33 -6.48
CA VAL A 75 3.15 1.22 -7.55
C VAL A 75 3.49 -0.24 -7.88
N ALA A 76 2.69 -1.18 -7.36
CA ALA A 76 2.78 -2.61 -7.62
C ALA A 76 1.40 -3.24 -7.36
N GLU A 77 1.24 -4.51 -7.72
CA GLU A 77 0.11 -5.33 -7.25
C GLU A 77 0.27 -5.66 -5.76
N GLU A 78 -0.83 -6.09 -5.13
CA GLU A 78 -0.78 -6.67 -3.77
C GLU A 78 0.06 -7.96 -3.77
N GLU A 79 0.96 -8.07 -2.80
CA GLU A 79 1.91 -9.17 -2.69
C GLU A 79 1.56 -10.04 -1.48
N ASN A 80 1.25 -11.31 -1.73
CA ASN A 80 1.18 -12.33 -0.68
C ASN A 80 2.60 -12.82 -0.38
N LEU A 81 3.13 -12.48 0.78
CA LEU A 81 4.49 -12.80 1.19
C LEU A 81 4.58 -14.13 1.97
N GLY A 82 3.46 -14.82 2.14
CA GLY A 82 3.37 -16.06 2.90
C GLY A 82 3.26 -15.83 4.41
N GLY A 83 2.87 -16.89 5.13
CA GLY A 83 2.73 -16.85 6.58
C GLY A 83 1.71 -15.81 7.07
N GLY A 84 0.70 -15.49 6.27
CA GLY A 84 -0.36 -14.52 6.60
C GLY A 84 -0.02 -13.05 6.30
N TRP A 85 1.21 -12.75 5.88
CA TRP A 85 1.63 -11.39 5.55
C TRP A 85 1.27 -11.01 4.12
N TRP A 86 0.70 -9.81 3.98
CA TRP A 86 0.45 -9.14 2.71
C TRP A 86 1.12 -7.78 2.70
N ARG A 87 1.54 -7.34 1.51
CA ARG A 87 2.12 -6.02 1.29
C ARG A 87 1.52 -5.34 0.06
N GLN A 88 1.28 -4.04 0.17
CA GLN A 88 1.06 -3.16 -0.96
C GLN A 88 2.20 -2.14 -1.02
N ARG A 89 2.90 -2.05 -2.15
CA ARG A 89 3.89 -0.99 -2.36
C ARG A 89 3.20 0.25 -2.89
N CYS A 90 3.47 1.39 -2.26
CA CYS A 90 2.99 2.71 -2.67
C CYS A 90 4.20 3.63 -2.96
N GLN A 91 3.93 4.83 -3.51
CA GLN A 91 4.96 5.79 -3.86
C GLN A 91 5.86 6.13 -2.67
N ASN A 92 5.28 6.47 -1.52
CA ASN A 92 6.01 6.99 -0.37
C ASN A 92 6.23 5.95 0.75
N GLY A 93 5.62 4.77 0.65
CA GLY A 93 5.68 3.74 1.68
C GLY A 93 5.22 2.38 1.20
N ASP A 94 5.41 1.38 2.04
CA ASP A 94 4.82 0.06 1.90
C ASP A 94 3.80 -0.15 3.00
N VAL A 95 2.61 -0.61 2.64
CA VAL A 95 1.52 -0.95 3.55
C VAL A 95 1.56 -2.44 3.81
N TRP A 96 1.42 -2.82 5.07
CA TRP A 96 1.55 -4.20 5.51
C TRP A 96 0.35 -4.62 6.33
N THR A 97 -0.06 -5.87 6.15
CA THR A 97 -1.09 -6.50 6.96
C THR A 97 -0.76 -7.93 7.31
N HIS A 98 -1.20 -8.36 8.49
CA HIS A 98 -1.23 -9.78 8.86
C HIS A 98 -2.55 -10.11 9.55
N GLY A 99 -3.45 -10.76 8.80
CA GLY A 99 -4.85 -10.87 9.20
C GLY A 99 -5.52 -9.51 9.29
N LYS A 100 -6.53 -9.38 10.16
CA LYS A 100 -7.34 -8.16 10.30
C LYS A 100 -6.76 -7.13 11.28
N ASP A 101 -5.97 -7.61 12.24
CA ASP A 101 -5.60 -6.84 13.42
C ASP A 101 -4.27 -6.10 13.27
N LYS A 102 -3.33 -6.67 12.50
CA LYS A 102 -2.00 -6.08 12.31
C LYS A 102 -1.98 -5.29 11.01
N LYS A 103 -1.78 -3.98 11.14
CA LYS A 103 -1.78 -2.98 10.06
C LYS A 103 -0.63 -2.02 10.33
N PHE A 104 0.37 -1.99 9.44
CA PHE A 104 1.57 -1.16 9.61
C PHE A 104 1.98 -0.50 8.29
N VAL A 105 2.79 0.55 8.37
CA VAL A 105 3.45 1.16 7.21
C VAL A 105 4.94 1.32 7.42
N LEU A 106 5.69 1.16 6.34
CA LEU A 106 7.14 1.38 6.31
C LEU A 106 7.47 2.45 5.26
N MET A 107 8.01 3.58 5.69
CA MET A 107 8.09 4.79 4.85
C MET A 107 9.50 5.36 4.72
N PHE A 108 9.68 6.21 3.70
CA PHE A 108 10.83 7.10 3.52
C PHE A 108 12.21 6.44 3.76
N ASN A 109 13.01 6.99 4.68
CA ASN A 109 14.39 6.55 4.91
C ASN A 109 14.45 5.17 5.60
N LEU A 110 13.47 4.81 6.43
CA LEU A 110 13.38 3.46 7.00
C LEU A 110 13.08 2.44 5.90
N ARG A 111 12.20 2.76 4.95
CA ARG A 111 11.95 1.92 3.77
C ARG A 111 13.22 1.73 2.92
N LYS A 112 14.03 2.78 2.76
CA LYS A 112 15.32 2.67 2.07
C LYS A 112 16.27 1.71 2.79
N ASP A 113 16.43 1.85 4.11
CA ASP A 113 17.27 0.96 4.92
C ASP A 113 16.79 -0.51 4.81
N TYR A 114 15.47 -0.71 4.90
CA TYR A 114 14.86 -2.03 4.78
C TYR A 114 15.23 -2.75 3.49
N TYR A 115 15.09 -2.09 2.35
CA TYR A 115 15.45 -2.69 1.06
C TYR A 115 16.95 -2.84 0.88
N ALA A 116 17.76 -1.89 1.36
CA ALA A 116 19.22 -2.00 1.34
C ALA A 116 19.73 -3.22 2.10
N ARG A 117 19.01 -3.64 3.15
CA ARG A 117 19.34 -4.80 3.99
C ARG A 117 18.70 -6.12 3.51
N GLY A 118 18.09 -6.13 2.34
CA GLY A 118 17.54 -7.34 1.70
C GLY A 118 16.04 -7.58 1.95
N GLY A 119 15.32 -6.59 2.49
CA GLY A 119 13.87 -6.59 2.57
C GLY A 119 13.26 -7.80 3.29
N PHE A 120 12.11 -8.28 2.81
CA PHE A 120 11.30 -9.28 3.51
C PHE A 120 12.05 -10.60 3.79
N GLU A 121 12.85 -11.08 2.85
CA GLU A 121 13.60 -12.33 3.03
C GLU A 121 14.54 -12.26 4.24
N LYS A 122 15.24 -11.13 4.40
CA LYS A 122 16.25 -10.94 5.44
C LYS A 122 15.67 -10.38 6.74
N LEU A 123 14.73 -9.43 6.66
CA LEU A 123 14.23 -8.68 7.82
C LEU A 123 12.81 -9.08 8.24
N GLY A 124 12.04 -9.72 7.36
CA GLY A 124 10.62 -10.01 7.56
C GLY A 124 9.74 -8.75 7.40
N ALA A 125 8.49 -8.83 7.82
CA ALA A 125 7.57 -7.69 7.84
C ALA A 125 7.87 -6.73 9.02
N PRO A 126 7.45 -5.46 8.96
CA PRO A 126 7.33 -4.62 10.14
C PRO A 126 6.33 -5.23 11.14
N VAL A 127 6.60 -5.06 12.44
CA VAL A 127 5.73 -5.53 13.53
C VAL A 127 5.18 -4.41 14.40
N GLU A 128 5.51 -3.17 14.05
CA GLU A 128 5.07 -1.91 14.62
C GLU A 128 5.23 -0.80 13.57
N ASP A 129 4.59 0.34 13.79
CA ASP A 129 4.86 1.56 13.03
C ASP A 129 6.14 2.26 13.52
N GLU A 130 6.63 3.19 12.71
CA GLU A 130 7.79 3.99 13.08
C GLU A 130 7.55 4.84 14.33
N HIS A 131 8.60 5.02 15.13
CA HIS A 131 8.59 5.91 16.28
C HIS A 131 9.90 6.70 16.36
N TYR A 132 9.80 7.93 16.86
CA TYR A 132 10.95 8.79 17.08
C TYR A 132 11.53 8.53 18.47
N ASP A 133 12.84 8.27 18.56
CA ASP A 133 13.49 7.86 19.82
C ASP A 133 13.91 9.04 20.73
N GLY A 134 13.60 10.28 20.33
CA GLY A 134 13.95 11.49 21.07
C GLY A 134 15.38 12.01 20.83
N ASN A 135 16.23 11.24 20.15
CA ASN A 135 17.65 11.59 19.91
C ASN A 135 17.96 11.86 18.44
N GLY A 136 16.95 12.24 17.65
CA GLY A 136 17.12 12.48 16.22
C GLY A 136 17.09 11.22 15.36
N ILE A 137 16.62 10.09 15.88
CA ILE A 137 16.56 8.83 15.14
C ILE A 137 15.13 8.31 15.13
N TRP A 138 14.62 8.06 13.94
CA TRP A 138 13.43 7.26 13.69
C TRP A 138 13.79 5.78 13.72
N ARG A 139 12.95 4.98 14.37
CA ARG A 139 13.13 3.53 14.50
C ARG A 139 11.86 2.81 14.10
N GLN A 140 12.03 1.60 13.62
CA GLN A 140 10.91 0.68 13.41
C GLN A 140 11.39 -0.76 13.47
N THR A 141 10.73 -1.59 14.26
CA THR A 141 11.07 -3.01 14.37
C THR A 141 10.40 -3.84 13.27
N CYS A 142 11.21 -4.67 12.61
CA CYS A 142 10.79 -5.78 11.77
C CYS A 142 10.99 -7.11 12.50
N GLN A 143 10.39 -8.19 11.99
CA GLN A 143 10.42 -9.52 12.61
C GLN A 143 11.84 -10.01 12.98
N LYS A 144 12.86 -9.65 12.20
CA LYS A 144 14.24 -10.15 12.37
C LYS A 144 15.26 -9.05 12.71
N ALA A 145 14.88 -7.78 12.69
CA ALA A 145 15.79 -6.68 12.96
C ALA A 145 15.06 -5.36 13.24
N THR A 146 15.77 -4.38 13.81
CA THR A 146 15.29 -2.99 13.90
C THR A 146 15.94 -2.13 12.82
N LEU A 147 15.12 -1.31 12.16
CA LEU A 147 15.52 -0.27 11.22
C LEU A 147 15.80 1.03 11.97
N GLN A 148 16.71 1.84 11.45
CA GLN A 148 17.00 3.16 11.99
C GLN A 148 17.24 4.15 10.85
N ALA A 149 16.71 5.36 10.99
CA ALA A 149 16.92 6.44 10.04
C ALA A 149 17.05 7.78 10.78
N LYS A 150 17.84 8.69 10.21
CA LYS A 150 17.88 10.10 10.59
C LYS A 150 16.94 10.90 9.68
#